data_AF-A0A7Y1UQE7-F1
#
_entry.id   AF-A0A7Y1UQE7-F1
#
_cell.length_a   1.000
_cell.length_b   1.000
_cell.length_c   1.000
_cell.angle_alpha   90.00
_cell.angle_beta   90.00
_cell.angle_gamma   90.00
#
_symmetry.space_group_name_H-M   'P 1'
#
loop_
_entity.id
_entity.type
_entity.pdbx_description
1 polymer ?
#
loop_
_entity_poly.entity_id
_entity_poly.type
_entity_poly.pdbx_seq_one_letter_code
_entity_poly.pdbx_strand_id
1 'polypeptide(L)'
;MLRTISRGNWLGVAGLMLAATLVLPVPPAAADTGLPDGRYVALGDSYSSGKGVEPYEGRNGNPDPCYRSYGAYPWLLVDRINASDFEFWACSGAHVWQLSSRSVSADRPPFDDPAQVAPGSPYESYLDRLDADVSLVTITIGGHDAGFGDVMFDCIQPFWLGSCTDLNPDVQEDLARLPSRLIPLYRSVRAKVHPEARVLVLGYPQLFPDDPGGVCLDGGFISAGERHWLNDIADQLNGIIESSTAAVSGVEFVPVRQAFASHEICGSSDAFLIGASVQHPSNSFHPNYKGQRAMADAAFHHLDTVPSPVEPPPPPPPPPPPPPPEPVTTDTVGTFDPSSGVWALPDDTGSTESFYYGIPDDVPLFGDWDCDGVDTVGMYRPSSGFVYLRQTNDFGIADRDFYYGIPNDVPIAGDWDGDGCDTLAIFRPSEGRLYLSNTLGTRPADFSFLYGAAGDQPFAGDFDGDGKDSVGFITTSGVIIHKNQLSPGPNDFGAYYGHTTHRLVAGDWDGDGEDTLGAYQPDGTITVWNNWSLGAAASATLDADRLPVAGRTSR
;
A
#
# COMPACT_ATOMS: atom_id res chain seq x y z
N MET A 1 -3.40 68.36 69.67
CA MET A 1 -4.47 69.33 70.00
C MET A 1 -5.51 69.28 68.90
N LEU A 2 -6.74 68.98 69.29
CA LEU A 2 -7.91 68.89 68.40
C LEU A 2 -8.11 70.19 67.61
N ARG A 3 -8.39 70.08 66.32
CA ARG A 3 -9.26 71.04 65.62
C ARG A 3 -10.25 70.30 64.73
N THR A 4 -11.44 70.18 65.29
CA THR A 4 -12.74 70.12 64.63
C THR A 4 -12.82 71.02 63.41
N ILE A 5 -13.28 70.47 62.27
CA ILE A 5 -14.00 71.24 61.26
C ILE A 5 -15.35 70.56 60.98
N SER A 6 -16.35 71.40 61.23
CA SER A 6 -17.76 71.40 60.90
C SER A 6 -18.25 70.51 59.74
N ARG A 7 -19.42 69.93 60.01
CA ARG A 7 -20.35 69.25 59.11
C ARG A 7 -20.74 70.13 57.92
N GLY A 8 -20.72 69.54 56.73
CA GLY A 8 -21.35 70.05 55.51
C GLY A 8 -22.11 68.92 54.83
N ASN A 9 -23.37 69.18 54.47
CA ASN A 9 -24.32 68.26 53.87
C ASN A 9 -23.76 67.48 52.68
N TRP A 10 -23.90 66.15 52.70
CA TRP A 10 -23.83 65.33 51.50
C TRP A 10 -25.19 64.68 51.27
N LEU A 11 -25.78 65.08 50.16
CA LEU A 11 -26.95 64.49 49.52
C LEU A 11 -26.75 62.98 49.36
N GLY A 12 -27.83 62.24 49.60
CA GLY A 12 -27.86 60.79 49.40
C GLY A 12 -27.53 60.45 47.95
N VAL A 13 -26.42 59.76 47.75
CA VAL A 13 -26.16 58.97 46.54
C VAL A 13 -26.50 57.53 46.92
N ALA A 14 -27.58 57.01 46.36
CA ALA A 14 -27.89 55.60 46.39
C ALA A 14 -26.72 54.88 45.70
N GLY A 15 -25.91 54.16 46.48
CA GLY A 15 -24.85 53.33 45.93
C GLY A 15 -25.49 52.21 45.11
N LEU A 16 -25.40 52.31 43.78
CA LEU A 16 -25.48 51.15 42.90
C LEU A 16 -24.37 50.20 43.37
N MET A 17 -24.73 49.09 44.01
CA MET A 17 -23.85 47.94 44.08
C MET A 17 -23.73 47.39 42.65
N LEU A 18 -22.72 47.84 41.91
CA LEU A 18 -22.24 47.10 40.76
C LEU A 18 -21.69 45.79 41.33
N ALA A 19 -22.48 44.72 41.22
CA ALA A 19 -21.94 43.38 41.27
C ALA A 19 -20.96 43.28 40.10
N ALA A 20 -19.67 43.45 40.39
CA ALA A 20 -18.61 43.09 39.47
C ALA A 20 -18.68 41.57 39.35
N THR A 21 -19.48 41.07 38.39
CA THR A 21 -19.38 39.71 37.91
C THR A 21 -17.95 39.55 37.42
N LEU A 22 -17.16 38.83 38.21
CA LEU A 22 -15.89 38.28 37.78
C LEU A 22 -16.21 37.41 36.56
N VAL A 23 -16.08 37.97 35.36
CA VAL A 23 -16.07 37.18 34.14
C VAL A 23 -14.72 36.50 34.16
N LEU A 24 -14.67 35.31 34.77
CA LEU A 24 -13.56 34.40 34.57
C LEU A 24 -13.45 34.22 33.05
N PRO A 25 -12.26 34.39 32.45
CA PRO A 25 -12.09 34.04 31.04
C PRO A 25 -12.50 32.58 30.91
N VAL A 26 -13.61 32.34 30.22
CA VAL A 26 -13.97 31.01 29.76
C VAL A 26 -12.81 30.63 28.85
N PRO A 27 -12.03 29.58 29.16
CA PRO A 27 -11.04 29.10 28.21
C PRO A 27 -11.78 28.87 26.89
N PRO A 28 -11.21 29.25 25.73
CA PRO A 28 -11.85 28.95 24.46
C PRO A 28 -12.25 27.47 24.50
N ALA A 29 -13.51 27.19 24.19
CA ALA A 29 -13.94 25.80 24.06
C ALA A 29 -12.94 25.13 23.10
N ALA A 30 -12.40 23.98 23.51
CA ALA A 30 -11.55 23.20 22.62
C ALA A 30 -12.33 23.03 21.30
N ALA A 31 -11.66 23.31 20.18
CA ALA A 31 -12.27 23.08 18.88
C ALA A 31 -12.68 21.60 18.85
N ASP A 32 -13.96 21.34 18.60
CA ASP A 32 -14.44 19.98 18.38
C ASP A 32 -13.97 19.58 16.99
N THR A 33 -12.80 18.94 16.93
CA THR A 33 -12.18 18.48 15.67
C THR A 33 -12.96 17.34 15.03
N GLY A 34 -14.03 16.85 15.68
CA GLY A 34 -14.85 15.74 15.21
C GLY A 34 -14.10 14.42 15.10
N LEU A 35 -12.95 14.31 15.78
CA LEU A 35 -12.16 13.08 15.85
C LEU A 35 -12.76 12.15 16.92
N PRO A 36 -12.86 10.84 16.64
CA PRO A 36 -13.24 9.88 17.68
C PRO A 36 -12.14 9.80 18.75
N ASP A 37 -12.52 9.31 19.93
CA ASP A 37 -11.54 8.94 20.95
C ASP A 37 -10.58 7.89 20.37
N GLY A 38 -9.27 8.10 20.53
CA GLY A 38 -8.27 7.19 19.98
C GLY A 38 -6.89 7.81 19.87
N ARG A 39 -5.96 7.03 19.30
CA ARG A 39 -4.55 7.39 19.13
C ARG A 39 -4.33 8.26 17.91
N TYR A 40 -3.44 9.24 18.06
CA TYR A 40 -2.88 9.98 16.92
C TYR A 40 -1.56 9.32 16.51
N VAL A 41 -1.45 8.91 15.24
CA VAL A 41 -0.22 8.35 14.67
C VAL A 41 0.34 9.28 13.59
N ALA A 42 1.61 9.66 13.71
CA ALA A 42 2.31 10.43 12.69
C ALA A 42 3.31 9.58 11.93
N LEU A 43 3.05 9.39 10.64
CA LEU A 43 3.92 8.69 9.70
C LEU A 43 4.62 9.71 8.78
N GLY A 44 5.57 9.21 7.98
CA GLY A 44 6.10 9.97 6.87
C GLY A 44 7.61 10.10 6.87
N ASP A 45 8.09 11.02 6.04
CA ASP A 45 9.50 11.29 5.79
C ASP A 45 10.07 12.40 6.70
N SER A 46 11.16 13.03 6.27
CA SER A 46 11.86 14.08 7.01
C SER A 46 11.04 15.35 7.25
N TYR A 47 10.01 15.63 6.43
CA TYR A 47 9.13 16.77 6.63
C TYR A 47 8.19 16.55 7.81
N SER A 48 7.75 15.30 8.01
CA SER A 48 7.00 14.86 9.19
C SER A 48 7.89 14.61 10.40
N SER A 49 9.11 14.09 10.22
CA SER A 49 10.05 13.89 11.32
C SER A 49 10.52 15.22 11.90
N GLY A 50 10.49 16.31 11.14
CA GLY A 50 10.96 17.63 11.58
C GLY A 50 12.47 17.79 11.50
N LYS A 51 13.12 17.07 10.58
CA LYS A 51 14.55 17.23 10.32
C LYS A 51 14.90 18.69 10.05
N GLY A 52 15.98 19.16 10.65
CA GLY A 52 16.41 20.56 10.63
C GLY A 52 15.99 21.36 11.87
N VAL A 53 15.15 20.82 12.74
CA VAL A 53 14.67 21.47 13.96
C VAL A 53 15.14 20.72 15.20
N GLU A 54 15.94 21.34 16.04
CA GLU A 54 16.34 20.79 17.34
C GLU A 54 15.36 21.20 18.47
N PRO A 55 15.27 20.43 19.57
CA PRO A 55 15.97 19.18 19.83
C PRO A 55 15.28 17.97 19.18
N TYR A 56 16.08 16.97 18.82
CA TYR A 56 15.59 15.66 18.36
C TYR A 56 15.35 14.72 19.55
N GLU A 57 14.44 13.77 19.38
CA GLU A 57 14.34 12.55 20.18
C GLU A 57 15.68 11.81 20.16
N GLY A 58 15.97 11.04 21.20
CA GLY A 58 17.20 10.27 21.28
C GLY A 58 17.70 10.12 22.71
N ARG A 59 18.87 9.52 22.86
CA ARG A 59 19.48 9.23 24.17
C ARG A 59 20.88 9.80 24.25
N ASN A 60 21.25 10.25 25.45
CA ASN A 60 22.59 10.74 25.77
C ASN A 60 23.06 11.94 24.91
N GLY A 61 22.13 12.78 24.46
CA GLY A 61 22.44 13.97 23.66
C GLY A 61 22.67 13.71 22.16
N ASN A 62 22.51 12.47 21.69
CA ASN A 62 22.53 12.15 20.27
C ASN A 62 21.09 12.06 19.73
N PRO A 63 20.82 12.58 18.52
CA PRO A 63 19.55 12.40 17.85
C PRO A 63 19.29 10.92 17.54
N ASP A 64 18.03 10.54 17.50
CA ASP A 64 17.58 9.26 17.02
C ASP A 64 17.86 9.13 15.51
N PRO A 65 17.96 7.90 14.97
CA PRO A 65 18.32 7.70 13.57
C PRO A 65 17.31 8.27 12.57
N CYS A 66 16.07 8.48 13.00
CA CYS A 66 14.98 9.04 12.20
C CYS A 66 14.93 10.57 12.22
N TYR A 67 15.75 11.24 13.03
CA TYR A 67 15.73 12.70 13.19
C TYR A 67 14.32 13.22 13.51
N ARG A 68 13.65 12.60 14.48
CA ARG A 68 12.35 13.02 14.99
C ARG A 68 12.53 14.19 15.94
N SER A 69 11.94 15.34 15.61
CA SER A 69 12.08 16.59 16.34
C SER A 69 10.89 16.84 17.27
N TYR A 70 11.16 17.30 18.50
CA TYR A 70 10.11 17.85 19.37
C TYR A 70 9.50 19.15 18.84
N GLY A 71 10.11 19.76 17.82
CA GLY A 71 9.59 20.91 17.09
C GLY A 71 8.90 20.55 15.75
N ALA A 72 8.70 19.26 15.47
CA ALA A 72 8.01 18.80 14.26
C ALA A 72 6.50 19.09 14.32
N TYR A 73 5.86 19.27 13.16
CA TYR A 73 4.43 19.56 13.09
C TYR A 73 3.55 18.54 13.83
N PRO A 74 3.85 17.22 13.84
CA PRO A 74 3.03 16.27 14.60
C PRO A 74 3.03 16.56 16.10
N TRP A 75 4.20 16.82 16.68
CA TRP A 75 4.32 17.22 18.08
C TRP A 75 3.58 18.52 18.38
N LEU A 76 3.64 19.50 17.47
CA LEU A 76 2.92 20.77 17.61
C LEU A 76 1.39 20.63 17.42
N LEU A 77 0.95 19.56 16.76
CA LEU A 77 -0.46 19.28 16.53
C LEU A 77 -1.11 18.61 17.76
N VAL A 78 -0.37 17.76 18.49
CA VAL A 78 -0.84 17.07 19.71
C VAL A 78 -1.56 18.01 20.67
N ASP A 79 -0.93 19.14 21.02
CA ASP A 79 -1.48 20.13 21.94
C ASP A 79 -2.74 20.83 21.39
N ARG A 80 -2.83 20.99 20.06
CA ARG A 80 -3.94 21.70 19.40
C ARG A 80 -5.19 20.85 19.30
N ILE A 81 -5.03 19.55 19.06
CA ILE A 81 -6.12 18.58 19.00
C ILE A 81 -6.39 17.91 20.34
N ASN A 82 -5.61 18.27 21.37
CA ASN A 82 -5.67 17.68 22.71
C ASN A 82 -5.54 16.14 22.69
N ALA A 83 -4.64 15.62 21.86
CA ALA A 83 -4.39 14.18 21.75
C ALA A 83 -3.78 13.64 23.04
N SER A 84 -4.46 12.69 23.68
CA SER A 84 -4.00 12.05 24.91
C SER A 84 -3.05 10.88 24.69
N ASP A 85 -3.04 10.32 23.49
CA ASP A 85 -2.17 9.22 23.08
C ASP A 85 -1.61 9.51 21.67
N PHE A 86 -0.28 9.53 21.57
CA PHE A 86 0.44 9.95 20.38
C PHE A 86 1.62 9.04 20.10
N GLU A 87 1.70 8.52 18.88
CA GLU A 87 2.80 7.69 18.40
C GLU A 87 3.50 8.34 17.20
N PHE A 88 4.81 8.59 17.34
CA PHE A 88 5.60 9.31 16.35
C PHE A 88 6.55 8.41 15.56
N TRP A 89 6.18 8.07 14.34
CA TRP A 89 6.88 7.09 13.50
C TRP A 89 7.45 7.65 12.20
N ALA A 90 7.32 8.96 11.97
CA ALA A 90 7.97 9.60 10.83
C ALA A 90 9.49 9.45 10.90
N CYS A 91 10.13 9.27 9.76
CA CYS A 91 11.56 9.00 9.68
C CYS A 91 12.20 9.72 8.51
N SER A 92 13.25 10.50 8.77
CA SER A 92 14.03 11.15 7.73
C SER A 92 14.56 10.13 6.72
N GLY A 93 14.31 10.36 5.43
CA GLY A 93 14.72 9.45 4.37
C GLY A 93 13.67 8.40 3.99
N ALA A 94 12.49 8.43 4.60
CA ALA A 94 11.46 7.43 4.33
C ALA A 94 10.97 7.46 2.88
N HIS A 95 10.96 6.30 2.24
CA HIS A 95 10.25 6.01 1.00
C HIS A 95 8.87 5.39 1.29
N VAL A 96 7.97 5.41 0.31
CA VAL A 96 6.60 4.84 0.40
C VAL A 96 6.64 3.38 0.83
N TRP A 97 7.55 2.58 0.27
CA TRP A 97 7.70 1.17 0.63
C TRP A 97 8.20 0.94 2.07
N GLN A 98 8.85 1.92 2.70
CA GLN A 98 9.35 1.80 4.08
C GLN A 98 8.23 1.91 5.11
N LEU A 99 7.13 2.56 4.77
CA LEU A 99 5.95 2.55 5.64
C LEU A 99 5.24 1.20 5.61
N SER A 100 5.24 0.51 4.46
CA SER A 100 4.58 -0.79 4.26
C SER A 100 5.48 -2.02 4.51
N SER A 101 6.79 -1.85 4.65
CA SER A 101 7.74 -2.94 4.91
C SER A 101 8.03 -3.12 6.40
N ARG A 102 8.36 -4.36 6.80
CA ARG A 102 8.83 -4.68 8.16
C ARG A 102 10.22 -4.06 8.36
N SER A 103 10.28 -2.88 8.95
CA SER A 103 11.53 -2.17 9.19
C SER A 103 12.11 -2.45 10.58
N VAL A 104 13.44 -2.48 10.64
CA VAL A 104 14.27 -2.79 11.81
C VAL A 104 14.13 -1.66 12.83
N SER A 105 13.36 -1.87 13.90
CA SER A 105 13.25 -1.03 15.12
C SER A 105 13.35 0.51 14.97
N ALA A 106 12.44 1.25 15.59
CA ALA A 106 12.51 2.72 15.69
C ALA A 106 13.86 3.30 16.22
N ASP A 107 14.77 2.46 16.75
CA ASP A 107 16.08 2.80 17.30
C ASP A 107 17.31 2.52 16.38
N ARG A 108 17.15 2.10 15.11
CA ARG A 108 18.28 1.86 14.17
C ARG A 108 18.18 2.62 12.84
N PRO A 109 19.32 3.06 12.26
CA PRO A 109 19.32 3.78 10.99
C PRO A 109 18.87 2.90 9.80
N PRO A 110 18.24 3.49 8.78
CA PRO A 110 17.57 2.78 7.68
C PRO A 110 18.51 2.30 6.57
N PHE A 111 19.82 2.16 6.83
CA PHE A 111 20.82 1.82 5.82
C PHE A 111 21.26 0.34 5.82
N ASP A 112 20.64 -0.50 6.64
CA ASP A 112 20.96 -1.92 6.62
C ASP A 112 20.11 -2.65 5.56
N ASP A 113 20.83 -3.23 4.60
CA ASP A 113 20.39 -4.22 3.62
C ASP A 113 19.37 -5.21 4.25
N PRO A 114 18.17 -5.39 3.65
CA PRO A 114 17.18 -6.35 4.15
C PRO A 114 17.71 -7.79 4.25
N ALA A 115 18.81 -8.13 3.58
CA ALA A 115 19.52 -9.40 3.74
C ALA A 115 20.20 -9.58 5.12
N GLN A 116 20.30 -8.53 5.95
CA GLN A 116 20.89 -8.58 7.29
C GLN A 116 19.88 -8.75 8.42
N VAL A 117 18.58 -8.81 8.13
CA VAL A 117 17.54 -9.11 9.13
C VAL A 117 17.41 -10.62 9.27
N ALA A 118 17.80 -11.15 10.42
CA ALA A 118 17.71 -12.59 10.70
C ALA A 118 16.24 -13.07 10.66
N PRO A 119 15.95 -14.22 10.03
CA PRO A 119 14.62 -14.84 10.06
C PRO A 119 14.12 -15.05 11.50
N GLY A 120 12.89 -14.61 11.79
CA GLY A 120 12.27 -14.75 13.11
C GLY A 120 12.54 -13.60 14.09
N SER A 121 13.09 -12.46 13.65
CA SER A 121 13.21 -11.28 14.51
C SER A 121 11.84 -10.61 14.74
N PRO A 122 11.56 -10.08 15.96
CA PRO A 122 10.25 -9.57 16.36
C PRO A 122 9.93 -8.15 15.83
N TYR A 123 10.28 -7.81 14.59
CA TYR A 123 10.07 -6.46 14.04
C TYR A 123 8.78 -6.39 13.21
N GLU A 124 7.91 -5.44 13.57
CA GLU A 124 6.63 -5.12 12.90
C GLU A 124 6.83 -3.99 11.89
N SER A 125 6.05 -3.98 10.79
CA SER A 125 6.00 -2.80 9.91
C SER A 125 5.26 -1.65 10.59
N TYR A 126 5.46 -0.41 10.13
CA TYR A 126 4.71 0.73 10.68
C TYR A 126 3.19 0.58 10.47
N LEU A 127 2.77 -0.05 9.36
CA LEU A 127 1.36 -0.35 9.13
C LEU A 127 0.83 -1.48 10.03
N ASP A 128 1.66 -2.46 10.43
CA ASP A 128 1.21 -3.53 11.35
C ASP A 128 0.88 -3.02 12.75
N ARG A 129 1.41 -1.85 13.11
CA ARG A 129 1.14 -1.17 14.39
C ARG A 129 -0.11 -0.29 14.36
N LEU A 130 -0.72 -0.06 13.19
CA LEU A 130 -1.99 0.63 13.07
C LEU A 130 -3.15 -0.34 13.35
N ASP A 131 -4.13 0.13 14.10
CA ASP A 131 -5.35 -0.60 14.43
C ASP A 131 -6.55 0.34 14.55
N ALA A 132 -7.72 -0.26 14.82
CA ALA A 132 -8.99 0.45 14.87
C ALA A 132 -9.11 1.44 16.05
N ASP A 133 -8.12 1.53 16.94
CA ASP A 133 -8.05 2.54 18.01
C ASP A 133 -7.39 3.84 17.52
N VAL A 134 -6.77 3.85 16.34
CA VAL A 134 -6.18 5.05 15.75
C VAL A 134 -7.28 5.95 15.19
N SER A 135 -7.41 7.17 15.71
CA SER A 135 -8.43 8.16 15.33
C SER A 135 -7.91 9.25 14.39
N LEU A 136 -6.61 9.45 14.33
CA LEU A 136 -5.97 10.39 13.39
C LEU A 136 -4.65 9.82 12.87
N VAL A 137 -4.44 9.94 11.56
CA VAL A 137 -3.13 9.72 10.94
C VAL A 137 -2.71 10.96 10.18
N THR A 138 -1.46 11.40 10.33
CA THR A 138 -0.85 12.41 9.45
C THR A 138 0.36 11.84 8.72
N ILE A 139 0.52 12.17 7.44
CA ILE A 139 1.59 11.62 6.58
C ILE A 139 2.18 12.71 5.67
N THR A 140 3.51 12.80 5.56
CA THR A 140 4.22 13.34 4.37
C THR A 140 5.05 12.21 3.76
N ILE A 141 4.83 11.86 2.50
CA ILE A 141 5.58 10.77 1.85
C ILE A 141 5.55 10.92 0.33
N GLY A 142 6.54 10.34 -0.35
CA GLY A 142 6.63 10.33 -1.82
C GLY A 142 7.73 11.23 -2.38
N GLY A 143 8.23 12.22 -1.62
CA GLY A 143 9.34 13.06 -2.08
C GLY A 143 10.60 12.25 -2.41
N HIS A 144 11.01 11.34 -1.51
CA HIS A 144 12.16 10.47 -1.73
C HIS A 144 11.96 9.48 -2.89
N ASP A 145 10.73 8.97 -3.09
CA ASP A 145 10.39 8.10 -4.21
C ASP A 145 10.41 8.80 -5.58
N ALA A 146 10.26 10.13 -5.60
CA ALA A 146 10.45 10.98 -6.78
C ALA A 146 11.89 11.49 -6.94
N GLY A 147 12.85 10.96 -6.16
CA GLY A 147 14.27 11.30 -6.26
C GLY A 147 14.64 12.67 -5.68
N PHE A 148 13.73 13.38 -4.97
CA PHE A 148 14.00 14.74 -4.51
C PHE A 148 15.24 14.86 -3.61
N GLY A 149 15.58 13.83 -2.84
CA GLY A 149 16.78 13.85 -2.00
C GLY A 149 18.06 14.02 -2.82
N ASP A 150 18.16 13.31 -3.94
CA ASP A 150 19.30 13.37 -4.86
C ASP A 150 19.28 14.66 -5.68
N VAL A 151 18.10 15.05 -6.18
CA VAL A 151 17.89 16.35 -6.87
C VAL A 151 18.34 17.51 -5.99
N MET A 152 17.93 17.54 -4.72
CA MET A 152 18.32 18.61 -3.79
C MET A 152 19.84 18.61 -3.56
N PHE A 153 20.46 17.44 -3.43
CA PHE A 153 21.90 17.33 -3.22
C PHE A 153 22.68 17.88 -4.42
N ASP A 154 22.26 17.53 -5.63
CA ASP A 154 22.86 18.00 -6.89
C ASP A 154 22.67 19.50 -7.09
N CYS A 155 21.49 20.04 -6.79
CA CYS A 155 21.22 21.47 -6.93
C CYS A 155 22.03 22.35 -5.97
N ILE A 156 22.46 21.84 -4.80
CA ILE A 156 23.30 22.63 -3.87
C ILE A 156 24.77 22.66 -4.33
N GLN A 157 25.18 21.77 -5.23
CA GLN A 157 26.56 21.71 -5.71
C GLN A 157 26.91 22.93 -6.59
N PRO A 158 28.20 23.29 -6.68
CA PRO A 158 28.61 24.39 -7.55
C PRO A 158 28.27 24.14 -9.03
N PHE A 159 27.72 25.17 -9.69
CA PHE A 159 27.20 25.12 -11.07
C PHE A 159 28.19 24.60 -12.15
N TRP A 160 29.50 24.59 -11.88
CA TRP A 160 30.50 24.04 -12.80
C TRP A 160 30.59 22.50 -12.77
N LEU A 161 29.89 21.83 -11.85
CA LEU A 161 29.76 20.37 -11.82
C LEU A 161 28.61 19.87 -12.72
N GLY A 162 27.71 20.75 -13.16
CA GLY A 162 26.56 20.45 -14.01
C GLY A 162 25.34 21.28 -13.61
N SER A 163 24.37 21.41 -14.51
CA SER A 163 23.02 21.90 -14.16
C SER A 163 22.29 20.79 -13.41
N CYS A 164 21.63 21.08 -12.30
CA CYS A 164 20.94 20.02 -11.57
C CYS A 164 19.74 19.45 -12.35
N THR A 165 19.21 20.19 -13.33
CA THR A 165 18.22 19.67 -14.28
C THR A 165 18.78 18.54 -15.16
N ASP A 166 20.04 18.64 -15.58
CA ASP A 166 20.65 17.70 -16.52
C ASP A 166 21.16 16.45 -15.79
N LEU A 167 21.52 16.60 -14.51
CA LEU A 167 21.93 15.50 -13.64
C LEU A 167 20.75 14.62 -13.21
N ASN A 168 19.51 15.10 -13.38
CA ASN A 168 18.31 14.45 -12.88
C ASN A 168 17.26 14.22 -14.00
N PRO A 169 17.59 13.46 -15.07
CA PRO A 169 16.70 13.24 -16.21
C PRO A 169 15.47 12.38 -15.86
N ASP A 170 15.58 11.55 -14.83
CA ASP A 170 14.58 10.51 -14.50
C ASP A 170 13.44 11.03 -13.60
N VAL A 171 13.55 12.25 -13.04
CA VAL A 171 12.58 12.83 -12.07
C VAL A 171 11.14 12.82 -12.60
N GLN A 172 10.97 13.09 -13.89
CA GLN A 172 9.63 13.09 -14.51
C GLN A 172 9.04 11.69 -14.62
N GLU A 173 9.87 10.67 -14.86
CA GLU A 173 9.44 9.28 -14.88
C GLU A 173 9.12 8.79 -13.47
N ASP A 174 9.93 9.17 -12.47
CA ASP A 174 9.70 8.80 -11.08
C ASP A 174 8.43 9.47 -10.51
N LEU A 175 8.19 10.74 -10.81
CA LEU A 175 6.90 11.41 -10.52
C LEU A 175 5.72 10.67 -11.16
N ALA A 176 5.84 10.25 -12.43
CA ALA A 176 4.77 9.53 -13.12
C ALA A 176 4.46 8.16 -12.50
N ARG A 177 5.44 7.53 -11.82
CA ARG A 177 5.29 6.25 -11.12
C ARG A 177 4.73 6.39 -9.70
N LEU A 178 4.76 7.58 -9.08
CA LEU A 178 4.33 7.75 -7.70
C LEU A 178 2.88 7.31 -7.39
N PRO A 179 1.86 7.56 -8.24
CA PRO A 179 0.48 7.18 -7.92
C PRO A 179 0.32 5.68 -7.64
N SER A 180 1.06 4.81 -8.33
CA SER A 180 1.00 3.36 -8.14
C SER A 180 1.54 2.91 -6.78
N ARG A 181 2.30 3.76 -6.08
CA ARG A 181 2.81 3.52 -4.73
C ARG A 181 1.96 4.20 -3.66
N LEU A 182 1.56 5.46 -3.89
CA LEU A 182 0.83 6.27 -2.92
C LEU A 182 -0.60 5.76 -2.67
N ILE A 183 -1.33 5.41 -3.74
CA ILE A 183 -2.72 4.98 -3.62
C ILE A 183 -2.84 3.68 -2.78
N PRO A 184 -2.04 2.63 -3.01
CA PRO A 184 -2.07 1.43 -2.16
C PRO A 184 -1.70 1.72 -0.71
N LEU A 185 -0.69 2.56 -0.46
CA LEU A 185 -0.33 2.97 0.90
C LEU A 185 -1.52 3.62 1.62
N TYR A 186 -2.18 4.58 0.97
CA TYR A 186 -3.32 5.29 1.55
C TYR A 186 -4.50 4.36 1.83
N ARG A 187 -4.81 3.43 0.92
CA ARG A 187 -5.81 2.36 1.16
C ARG A 187 -5.44 1.51 2.38
N SER A 188 -4.17 1.14 2.50
CA SER A 188 -3.69 0.30 3.60
C SER A 188 -3.78 0.98 4.96
N VAL A 189 -3.44 2.27 5.03
CA VAL A 189 -3.62 3.08 6.24
C VAL A 189 -5.10 3.18 6.59
N ARG A 190 -5.94 3.59 5.62
CA ARG A 190 -7.38 3.76 5.79
C ARG A 190 -8.09 2.49 6.25
N ALA A 191 -7.69 1.32 5.73
CA ALA A 191 -8.27 0.03 6.09
C ALA A 191 -7.98 -0.39 7.54
N LYS A 192 -6.89 0.11 8.15
CA LYS A 192 -6.44 -0.32 9.48
C LYS A 192 -6.95 0.54 10.62
N VAL A 193 -7.21 1.82 10.37
CA VAL A 193 -7.56 2.80 11.41
C VAL A 193 -9.07 2.88 11.66
N HIS A 194 -9.50 3.50 12.77
CA HIS A 194 -10.90 3.61 13.17
C HIS A 194 -11.79 4.07 11.98
N PRO A 195 -12.99 3.53 11.72
CA PRO A 195 -13.79 3.89 10.54
C PRO A 195 -14.07 5.39 10.38
N GLU A 196 -14.20 6.12 11.49
CA GLU A 196 -14.37 7.58 11.52
C GLU A 196 -13.05 8.35 11.71
N ALA A 197 -11.91 7.64 11.73
CA ALA A 197 -10.60 8.29 11.78
C ALA A 197 -10.37 9.15 10.56
N ARG A 198 -9.59 10.22 10.73
CA ARG A 198 -9.14 11.04 9.61
C ARG A 198 -7.72 10.68 9.23
N VAL A 199 -7.46 10.54 7.93
CA VAL A 199 -6.12 10.27 7.39
C VAL A 199 -5.72 11.48 6.56
N LEU A 200 -4.87 12.33 7.12
CA LEU A 200 -4.41 13.57 6.50
C LEU A 200 -3.05 13.36 5.84
N VAL A 201 -2.98 13.54 4.54
CA VAL A 201 -1.73 13.54 3.78
C VAL A 201 -1.36 14.99 3.47
N LEU A 202 -0.30 15.47 4.09
CA LEU A 202 0.21 16.82 3.90
C LEU A 202 1.07 16.87 2.63
N GLY A 203 0.86 17.90 1.82
CA GLY A 203 1.75 18.23 0.70
C GLY A 203 3.08 18.82 1.15
N TYR A 204 3.93 19.14 0.19
CA TYR A 204 5.21 19.83 0.39
C TYR A 204 5.09 21.32 0.02
N PRO A 205 5.84 22.23 0.66
CA PRO A 205 5.86 23.63 0.25
C PRO A 205 6.65 23.83 -1.05
N GLN A 206 6.41 24.95 -1.74
CA GLN A 206 7.38 25.44 -2.72
C GLN A 206 8.65 25.91 -2.02
N LEU A 207 9.80 25.71 -2.67
CA LEU A 207 11.09 26.04 -2.08
C LEU A 207 11.45 27.51 -2.26
N PHE A 208 11.01 28.12 -3.35
CA PHE A 208 11.30 29.51 -3.73
C PHE A 208 10.00 30.26 -4.07
N PRO A 209 10.01 31.61 -4.12
CA PRO A 209 8.85 32.39 -4.55
C PRO A 209 8.45 32.10 -6.00
N ASP A 210 7.19 32.38 -6.34
CA ASP A 210 6.65 32.24 -7.72
C ASP A 210 7.43 33.07 -8.77
N ASP A 211 8.05 34.19 -8.36
CA ASP A 211 9.02 34.95 -9.15
C ASP A 211 10.43 34.82 -8.53
N PRO A 212 11.14 33.71 -8.77
CA PRO A 212 12.47 33.46 -8.25
C PRO A 212 13.56 34.17 -9.06
N GLY A 213 13.24 35.12 -9.95
CA GLY A 213 14.22 35.83 -10.80
C GLY A 213 15.15 36.79 -10.04
N GLY A 214 14.83 37.11 -8.78
CA GLY A 214 15.60 38.02 -7.92
C GLY A 214 16.92 37.46 -7.40
N VAL A 215 17.71 38.34 -6.75
CA VAL A 215 18.93 37.92 -6.03
C VAL A 215 18.52 37.07 -4.84
N CYS A 216 19.01 35.83 -4.78
CA CYS A 216 18.71 34.87 -3.73
C CYS A 216 20.00 34.32 -3.15
N LEU A 217 20.49 34.94 -2.07
CA LEU A 217 21.73 34.54 -1.42
C LEU A 217 21.58 33.22 -0.67
N ASP A 218 20.41 32.98 -0.08
CA ASP A 218 20.10 31.77 0.68
C ASP A 218 19.76 30.56 -0.22
N GLY A 219 19.65 30.76 -1.53
CA GLY A 219 19.52 29.70 -2.54
C GLY A 219 20.87 29.13 -3.01
N GLY A 220 21.99 29.62 -2.48
CA GLY A 220 23.32 29.12 -2.82
C GLY A 220 23.68 29.33 -4.30
N PHE A 221 24.09 28.26 -4.98
CA PHE A 221 24.48 28.28 -6.39
C PHE A 221 23.32 28.04 -7.37
N ILE A 222 22.09 27.86 -6.87
CA ILE A 222 20.91 27.54 -7.67
C ILE A 222 20.50 28.75 -8.51
N SER A 223 20.51 28.57 -9.82
CA SER A 223 20.10 29.60 -10.79
C SER A 223 18.59 29.87 -10.72
N ALA A 224 18.16 31.02 -11.25
CA ALA A 224 16.72 31.33 -11.32
C ALA A 224 15.92 30.28 -12.13
N GLY A 225 16.54 29.69 -13.17
CA GLY A 225 15.93 28.62 -13.95
C GLY A 225 15.76 27.33 -13.14
N GLU A 226 16.77 26.93 -12.39
CA GLU A 226 16.68 25.77 -11.49
C GLU A 226 15.68 26.02 -10.36
N ARG A 227 15.59 27.23 -9.81
CA ARG A 227 14.56 27.58 -8.80
C ARG A 227 13.14 27.42 -9.34
N HIS A 228 12.88 27.88 -10.56
CA HIS A 228 11.59 27.65 -11.22
C HIS A 228 11.31 26.16 -11.39
N TRP A 229 12.28 25.41 -11.92
CA TRP A 229 12.15 23.97 -12.13
C TRP A 229 11.87 23.22 -10.83
N LEU A 230 12.54 23.56 -9.73
CA LEU A 230 12.30 22.98 -8.41
C LEU A 230 10.88 23.25 -7.90
N ASN A 231 10.36 24.45 -8.09
CA ASN A 231 8.98 24.78 -7.76
C ASN A 231 7.99 24.00 -8.64
N ASP A 232 8.26 23.85 -9.94
CA ASP A 232 7.40 23.09 -10.85
C ASP A 232 7.33 21.61 -10.46
N ILE A 233 8.44 21.01 -10.01
CA ILE A 233 8.45 19.63 -9.52
C ILE A 233 7.69 19.53 -8.19
N ALA A 234 7.84 20.49 -7.27
CA ALA A 234 7.09 20.50 -6.01
C ALA A 234 5.58 20.60 -6.25
N ASP A 235 5.15 21.39 -7.23
CA ASP A 235 3.75 21.50 -7.63
C ASP A 235 3.23 20.23 -8.29
N GLN A 236 4.02 19.57 -9.14
CA GLN A 236 3.67 18.27 -9.72
C GLN A 236 3.53 17.19 -8.65
N LEU A 237 4.47 17.12 -7.71
CA LEU A 237 4.42 16.19 -6.58
C LEU A 237 3.15 16.41 -5.75
N ASN A 238 2.82 17.66 -5.42
CA ASN A 238 1.59 17.99 -4.71
C ASN A 238 0.33 17.58 -5.49
N GLY A 239 0.28 17.82 -6.80
CA GLY A 239 -0.85 17.39 -7.64
C GLY A 239 -1.00 15.87 -7.70
N ILE A 240 0.10 15.13 -7.72
CA ILE A 240 0.10 13.67 -7.64
C ILE A 240 -0.39 13.19 -6.27
N ILE A 241 0.07 13.79 -5.18
CA ILE A 241 -0.39 13.44 -3.83
C ILE A 241 -1.87 13.73 -3.70
N GLU A 242 -2.33 14.93 -4.09
CA GLU A 242 -3.73 15.34 -4.04
C GLU A 242 -4.62 14.37 -4.82
N SER A 243 -4.28 14.08 -6.08
CA SER A 243 -5.03 13.12 -6.90
C SER A 243 -5.00 11.70 -6.34
N SER A 244 -3.89 11.28 -5.73
CA SER A 244 -3.77 9.97 -5.08
C SER A 244 -4.63 9.85 -3.82
N THR A 245 -4.75 10.92 -3.02
CA THR A 245 -5.67 10.94 -1.87
C THR A 245 -7.12 10.92 -2.32
N ALA A 246 -7.47 11.69 -3.37
CA ALA A 246 -8.83 11.72 -3.92
C ALA A 246 -9.28 10.34 -4.48
N ALA A 247 -8.33 9.48 -4.84
CA ALA A 247 -8.60 8.11 -5.28
C ALA A 247 -8.93 7.13 -4.12
N VAL A 248 -8.86 7.57 -2.86
CA VAL A 248 -9.12 6.76 -1.67
C VAL A 248 -10.10 7.47 -0.74
N SER A 249 -11.31 6.94 -0.60
CA SER A 249 -12.32 7.50 0.31
C SER A 249 -11.82 7.55 1.75
N GLY A 250 -12.06 8.65 2.45
CA GLY A 250 -11.63 8.86 3.83
C GLY A 250 -10.14 9.15 4.00
N VAL A 251 -9.44 9.53 2.93
CA VAL A 251 -8.08 10.09 2.94
C VAL A 251 -8.12 11.50 2.37
N GLU A 252 -7.47 12.43 3.04
CA GLU A 252 -7.64 13.87 2.82
C GLU A 252 -6.30 14.52 2.49
N PHE A 253 -6.26 15.35 1.45
CA PHE A 253 -5.08 16.16 1.13
C PHE A 253 -5.09 17.48 1.91
N VAL A 254 -3.97 17.77 2.58
CA VAL A 254 -3.75 19.04 3.27
C VAL A 254 -2.76 19.88 2.47
N PRO A 255 -3.20 20.96 1.81
CA PRO A 255 -2.32 21.82 1.03
C PRO A 255 -1.41 22.65 1.94
N VAL A 256 -0.09 22.42 1.85
CA VAL A 256 0.90 23.14 2.65
C VAL A 256 1.45 24.37 1.92
N ARG A 257 1.43 24.39 0.58
CA ARG A 257 1.96 25.51 -0.23
C ARG A 257 1.48 26.88 0.24
N GLN A 258 0.18 27.04 0.50
CA GLN A 258 -0.42 28.31 0.91
C GLN A 258 0.10 28.79 2.27
N ALA A 259 0.42 27.86 3.18
CA ALA A 259 0.96 28.19 4.49
C ALA A 259 2.41 28.70 4.43
N PHE A 260 3.10 28.49 3.30
CA PHE A 260 4.49 28.91 3.07
C PHE A 260 4.60 30.09 2.09
N ALA A 261 3.49 30.54 1.50
CA ALA A 261 3.48 31.64 0.55
C ALA A 261 4.14 32.89 1.15
N SER A 262 5.08 33.50 0.43
CA SER A 262 5.94 34.63 0.86
C SER A 262 6.97 34.33 1.97
N HIS A 263 7.02 33.09 2.43
CA HIS A 263 7.96 32.59 3.42
C HIS A 263 8.87 31.49 2.84
N GLU A 264 8.92 31.37 1.53
CA GLU A 264 9.85 30.49 0.82
C GLU A 264 11.29 31.00 0.97
N ILE A 265 12.28 30.20 0.53
CA ILE A 265 13.68 30.64 0.51
C ILE A 265 13.80 31.85 -0.40
N CYS A 266 14.33 32.95 0.14
CA CYS A 266 14.42 34.24 -0.56
C CYS A 266 13.07 34.93 -0.86
N GLY A 267 11.95 34.44 -0.31
CA GLY A 267 10.65 35.14 -0.36
C GLY A 267 10.53 36.28 0.64
N SER A 268 11.16 36.12 1.80
CA SER A 268 11.27 37.18 2.80
C SER A 268 12.46 36.92 3.74
N SER A 269 12.78 37.89 4.60
CA SER A 269 13.73 37.68 5.71
C SER A 269 13.18 36.75 6.81
N ASP A 270 11.91 36.36 6.71
CA ASP A 270 11.21 35.47 7.64
C ASP A 270 10.93 34.10 6.99
N ALA A 271 11.95 33.52 6.35
CA ALA A 271 11.81 32.24 5.66
C ALA A 271 11.39 31.11 6.61
N PHE A 272 10.54 30.21 6.12
CA PHE A 272 10.05 29.02 6.82
C PHE A 272 10.85 27.77 6.46
N LEU A 273 11.72 27.87 5.46
CA LEU A 273 12.62 26.81 5.01
C LEU A 273 14.07 27.16 5.35
N ILE A 274 14.87 26.13 5.57
CA ILE A 274 16.32 26.24 5.74
C ILE A 274 16.95 26.46 4.37
N GLY A 275 17.76 27.51 4.23
CA GLY A 275 18.46 27.82 2.99
C GLY A 275 19.43 26.72 2.53
N ALA A 276 19.86 26.80 1.28
CA ALA A 276 20.83 25.87 0.69
C ALA A 276 22.18 25.97 1.42
N SER A 277 22.68 24.84 1.93
CA SER A 277 23.94 24.79 2.67
C SER A 277 24.84 23.65 2.22
N VAL A 278 26.00 23.99 1.66
CA VAL A 278 27.06 23.00 1.37
C VAL A 278 27.73 22.43 2.63
N GLN A 279 27.62 23.12 3.77
CA GLN A 279 28.21 22.67 5.05
C GLN A 279 27.30 21.71 5.80
N HIS A 280 25.98 21.89 5.66
CA HIS A 280 24.96 21.04 6.26
C HIS A 280 23.91 20.63 5.21
N PRO A 281 24.32 19.92 4.15
CA PRO A 281 23.44 19.63 3.01
C PRO A 281 22.21 18.84 3.42
N SER A 282 22.33 17.95 4.40
CA SER A 282 21.25 17.11 4.90
C SER A 282 20.08 17.86 5.55
N ASN A 283 20.27 19.12 5.95
CA ASN A 283 19.22 19.97 6.55
C ASN A 283 18.67 21.01 5.57
N SER A 284 19.28 21.15 4.39
CA SER A 284 18.86 22.14 3.40
C SER A 284 17.43 21.86 2.95
N PHE A 285 16.69 22.93 2.64
CA PHE A 285 15.31 22.89 2.13
C PHE A 285 14.26 22.31 3.06
N HIS A 286 14.63 21.88 4.26
CA HIS A 286 13.65 21.40 5.24
C HIS A 286 12.96 22.58 5.93
N PRO A 287 11.71 22.41 6.42
CA PRO A 287 11.07 23.42 7.24
C PRO A 287 11.86 23.67 8.52
N ASN A 288 12.11 24.94 8.82
CA ASN A 288 12.57 25.34 10.15
C ASN A 288 11.37 25.34 11.14
N TYR A 289 11.60 25.69 12.40
CA TYR A 289 10.54 25.68 13.42
C TYR A 289 9.28 26.50 13.02
N LYS A 290 9.44 27.62 12.31
CA LYS A 290 8.31 28.42 11.84
C LYS A 290 7.53 27.69 10.75
N GLY A 291 8.23 27.04 9.83
CA GLY A 291 7.62 26.19 8.80
C GLY A 291 6.90 24.97 9.39
N GLN A 292 7.51 24.28 10.36
CA GLN A 292 6.86 23.18 11.07
C GLN A 292 5.59 23.64 11.81
N ARG A 293 5.63 24.83 12.42
CA ARG A 293 4.43 25.45 13.00
C ARG A 293 3.36 25.75 11.94
N ALA A 294 3.75 26.27 10.78
CA ALA A 294 2.82 26.55 9.67
C ALA A 294 2.18 25.26 9.11
N MET A 295 2.92 24.15 9.06
CA MET A 295 2.36 22.83 8.72
C MET A 295 1.35 22.35 9.75
N ALA A 296 1.65 22.53 11.05
CA ALA A 296 0.70 22.19 12.13
C ALA A 296 -0.55 23.08 12.10
N ASP A 297 -0.38 24.38 11.80
CA ASP A 297 -1.49 25.31 11.56
C ASP A 297 -2.37 24.84 10.40
N ALA A 298 -1.77 24.43 9.28
CA ALA A 298 -2.49 23.94 8.10
C ALA A 298 -3.27 22.65 8.39
N ALA A 299 -2.65 21.67 9.04
CA ALA A 299 -3.32 20.43 9.44
C ALA A 299 -4.47 20.69 10.42
N PHE A 300 -4.25 21.52 11.44
CA PHE A 300 -5.28 21.88 12.40
C PHE A 300 -6.44 22.64 11.74
N HIS A 301 -6.13 23.61 10.88
CA HIS A 301 -7.16 24.35 10.13
C HIS A 301 -7.98 23.42 9.24
N HIS A 302 -7.34 22.44 8.59
CA HIS A 302 -8.05 21.43 7.80
C HIS A 302 -8.98 20.57 8.67
N LEU A 303 -8.51 20.16 9.86
CA LEU A 303 -9.35 19.44 10.82
C LEU A 303 -10.59 20.25 11.24
N ASP A 304 -10.40 21.54 11.54
CA ASP A 304 -11.43 22.44 12.04
C ASP A 304 -12.46 22.86 10.97
N THR A 305 -12.04 22.94 9.70
CA THR A 305 -12.89 23.51 8.62
C THR A 305 -13.45 22.50 7.64
N VAL A 306 -12.82 21.33 7.50
CA VAL A 306 -13.31 20.24 6.64
C VAL A 306 -14.05 19.25 7.54
N PRO A 307 -15.38 19.13 7.42
CA PRO A 307 -16.14 18.15 8.21
C PRO A 307 -15.66 16.73 7.91
N SER A 308 -15.62 15.87 8.93
CA SER A 308 -15.33 14.45 8.74
C SER A 308 -16.22 13.86 7.64
N PRO A 309 -15.73 12.98 6.74
CA PRO A 309 -16.49 12.43 5.62
C PRO A 309 -17.69 11.52 5.98
N VAL A 310 -18.20 11.58 7.22
CA VAL A 310 -19.27 10.72 7.73
C VAL A 310 -20.63 11.18 7.19
N GLU A 311 -20.85 11.00 5.88
CA GLU A 311 -22.15 10.57 5.36
C GLU A 311 -21.94 9.81 4.03
N PRO A 312 -22.22 8.49 3.95
CA PRO A 312 -22.35 7.83 2.65
C PRO A 312 -23.62 8.31 1.95
N PRO A 313 -23.64 8.47 0.62
CA PRO A 313 -24.88 8.81 -0.10
C PRO A 313 -25.94 7.71 0.10
N PRO A 314 -27.24 8.05 0.11
CA PRO A 314 -28.29 7.03 0.20
C PRO A 314 -28.19 6.07 -0.99
N PRO A 315 -28.43 4.77 -0.78
CA PRO A 315 -28.34 3.79 -1.86
C PRO A 315 -29.38 4.11 -2.95
N PRO A 316 -29.05 3.87 -4.24
CA PRO A 316 -30.04 3.92 -5.30
C PRO A 316 -31.19 2.95 -4.99
N PRO A 317 -32.42 3.20 -5.50
CA PRO A 317 -33.55 2.30 -5.29
C PRO A 317 -33.16 0.88 -5.71
N PRO A 318 -33.65 -0.14 -4.99
CA PRO A 318 -33.25 -1.52 -5.24
C PRO A 318 -33.52 -1.87 -6.71
N PRO A 319 -32.57 -2.50 -7.42
CA PRO A 319 -32.88 -3.11 -8.69
C PRO A 319 -34.02 -4.12 -8.48
N PRO A 320 -34.82 -4.42 -9.52
CA PRO A 320 -35.82 -5.49 -9.44
C PRO A 320 -35.16 -6.75 -8.87
N PRO A 321 -35.91 -7.59 -8.12
CA PRO A 321 -35.34 -8.78 -7.49
C PRO A 321 -34.52 -9.55 -8.53
N PRO A 322 -33.32 -10.02 -8.15
CA PRO A 322 -32.50 -10.78 -9.07
C PRO A 322 -33.35 -11.95 -9.60
N PRO A 323 -33.17 -12.33 -10.89
CA PRO A 323 -33.66 -13.63 -11.32
C PRO A 323 -33.17 -14.70 -10.32
N PRO A 324 -33.89 -15.83 -10.18
CA PRO A 324 -33.43 -16.93 -9.32
C PRO A 324 -31.93 -17.19 -9.58
N PRO A 325 -31.14 -17.59 -8.56
CA PRO A 325 -29.71 -17.81 -8.71
C PRO A 325 -29.48 -18.55 -10.02
N GLU A 326 -28.68 -17.94 -10.89
CA GLU A 326 -28.25 -18.63 -12.10
C GLU A 326 -27.57 -19.93 -11.65
N PRO A 327 -27.77 -21.04 -12.39
CA PRO A 327 -27.12 -22.30 -12.05
C PRO A 327 -25.62 -22.04 -11.88
N VAL A 328 -25.02 -22.61 -10.84
CA VAL A 328 -23.56 -22.63 -10.63
C VAL A 328 -22.93 -22.96 -11.98
N THR A 329 -22.22 -22.00 -12.56
CA THR A 329 -21.62 -22.17 -13.87
C THR A 329 -20.39 -23.04 -13.70
N THR A 330 -20.33 -24.09 -14.52
CA THR A 330 -19.25 -25.08 -14.57
C THR A 330 -17.94 -24.43 -14.99
N ASP A 331 -16.83 -24.94 -14.48
CA ASP A 331 -15.50 -24.55 -14.93
C ASP A 331 -15.26 -24.94 -16.39
N THR A 332 -14.42 -24.13 -17.04
CA THR A 332 -14.02 -24.35 -18.42
C THR A 332 -12.51 -24.54 -18.53
N VAL A 333 -12.07 -25.16 -19.62
CA VAL A 333 -10.66 -25.48 -19.84
C VAL A 333 -10.07 -24.51 -20.85
N GLY A 334 -9.05 -23.79 -20.41
CA GLY A 334 -8.19 -22.95 -21.22
C GLY A 334 -6.86 -23.62 -21.55
N THR A 335 -6.10 -23.04 -22.49
CA THR A 335 -4.75 -23.53 -22.82
C THR A 335 -3.75 -22.40 -23.06
N PHE A 336 -2.51 -22.59 -22.59
CA PHE A 336 -1.40 -21.67 -22.77
C PHE A 336 -0.24 -22.33 -23.53
N ASP A 337 0.24 -21.72 -24.61
CA ASP A 337 1.45 -22.17 -25.32
C ASP A 337 2.70 -21.51 -24.72
N PRO A 338 3.56 -22.26 -23.99
CA PRO A 338 4.72 -21.70 -23.32
C PRO A 338 5.84 -21.32 -24.29
N SER A 339 5.81 -21.76 -25.54
CA SER A 339 6.81 -21.41 -26.55
C SER A 339 6.54 -20.03 -27.19
N SER A 340 5.27 -19.62 -27.23
CA SER A 340 4.82 -18.41 -27.91
C SER A 340 4.15 -17.38 -26.99
N GLY A 341 3.81 -17.76 -25.75
CA GLY A 341 3.09 -16.91 -24.79
C GLY A 341 1.61 -16.73 -25.15
N VAL A 342 1.04 -17.60 -25.99
CA VAL A 342 -0.34 -17.48 -26.47
C VAL A 342 -1.28 -18.18 -25.51
N TRP A 343 -2.26 -17.45 -24.98
CA TRP A 343 -3.43 -17.97 -24.30
C TRP A 343 -4.54 -18.27 -25.28
N ALA A 344 -5.33 -19.31 -25.01
CA ALA A 344 -6.55 -19.63 -25.72
C ALA A 344 -7.61 -20.03 -24.68
N LEU A 345 -8.58 -19.15 -24.43
CA LEU A 345 -9.61 -19.29 -23.41
C LEU A 345 -11.00 -19.28 -24.06
N PRO A 346 -11.96 -20.07 -23.56
CA PRO A 346 -13.35 -20.00 -24.01
C PRO A 346 -14.04 -18.72 -23.50
N ASP A 347 -14.81 -18.07 -24.39
CA ASP A 347 -15.70 -16.95 -24.09
C ASP A 347 -17.10 -17.43 -23.68
N ASP A 348 -17.95 -16.49 -23.26
CA ASP A 348 -19.35 -16.71 -22.85
C ASP A 348 -20.23 -17.40 -23.91
N THR A 349 -19.77 -17.45 -25.17
CA THR A 349 -20.48 -18.10 -26.28
C THR A 349 -19.98 -19.51 -26.57
N GLY A 350 -18.95 -19.97 -25.84
CA GLY A 350 -18.22 -21.22 -26.09
C GLY A 350 -17.25 -21.14 -27.27
N SER A 351 -16.98 -19.95 -27.80
CA SER A 351 -15.93 -19.72 -28.80
C SER A 351 -14.58 -19.51 -28.11
N THR A 352 -13.47 -19.84 -28.77
CA THR A 352 -12.14 -19.65 -28.18
C THR A 352 -11.54 -18.31 -28.61
N GLU A 353 -11.27 -17.44 -27.65
CA GLU A 353 -10.46 -16.23 -27.83
C GLU A 353 -8.97 -16.54 -27.62
N SER A 354 -8.09 -15.83 -28.31
CA SER A 354 -6.65 -16.02 -28.19
C SER A 354 -5.89 -14.70 -28.16
N PHE A 355 -4.94 -14.59 -27.24
CA PHE A 355 -4.16 -13.38 -27.00
C PHE A 355 -2.77 -13.72 -26.44
N TYR A 356 -1.88 -12.72 -26.41
CA TYR A 356 -0.52 -12.88 -25.90
C TYR A 356 -0.41 -12.31 -24.49
N TYR A 357 0.14 -13.10 -23.56
CA TYR A 357 0.54 -12.64 -22.24
C TYR A 357 1.61 -13.56 -21.68
N GLY A 358 2.63 -12.99 -21.03
CA GLY A 358 3.83 -13.72 -20.60
C GLY A 358 4.91 -13.82 -21.67
N ILE A 359 6.06 -14.40 -21.30
CA ILE A 359 7.18 -14.69 -22.20
C ILE A 359 7.51 -16.18 -22.17
N PRO A 360 8.36 -16.69 -23.09
CA PRO A 360 8.80 -18.07 -23.01
C PRO A 360 9.41 -18.42 -21.66
N ASP A 361 9.13 -19.64 -21.19
CA ASP A 361 9.52 -20.22 -19.90
C ASP A 361 8.77 -19.68 -18.65
N ASP A 362 7.85 -18.71 -18.79
CA ASP A 362 6.92 -18.38 -17.72
C ASP A 362 5.91 -19.54 -17.52
N VAL A 363 5.52 -19.78 -16.27
CA VAL A 363 4.53 -20.78 -15.88
C VAL A 363 3.18 -20.08 -15.71
N PRO A 364 2.11 -20.53 -16.37
CA PRO A 364 0.80 -19.92 -16.31
C PRO A 364 0.17 -20.15 -14.95
N LEU A 365 -0.56 -19.13 -14.49
CA LEU A 365 -1.46 -19.16 -13.37
C LEU A 365 -2.84 -18.72 -13.86
N PHE A 366 -3.88 -19.17 -13.20
CA PHE A 366 -5.26 -18.82 -13.53
C PHE A 366 -6.05 -18.82 -12.23
N GLY A 367 -6.77 -17.73 -11.97
CA GLY A 367 -7.51 -17.56 -10.73
C GLY A 367 -8.17 -16.19 -10.60
N ASP A 368 -9.08 -16.05 -9.65
CA ASP A 368 -9.84 -14.85 -9.32
C ASP A 368 -9.07 -13.91 -8.40
N TRP A 369 -8.20 -13.07 -8.98
CA TRP A 369 -7.31 -12.20 -8.21
C TRP A 369 -7.97 -10.95 -7.60
N ASP A 370 -9.19 -10.58 -8.03
CA ASP A 370 -10.01 -9.47 -7.45
C ASP A 370 -11.33 -9.88 -6.82
N CYS A 371 -11.56 -11.19 -6.66
CA CYS A 371 -12.72 -11.73 -5.94
C CYS A 371 -14.04 -11.38 -6.62
N ASP A 372 -14.03 -11.27 -7.95
CA ASP A 372 -15.22 -10.90 -8.73
C ASP A 372 -16.00 -12.11 -9.26
N GLY A 373 -15.50 -13.31 -8.97
CA GLY A 373 -16.00 -14.62 -9.38
C GLY A 373 -15.51 -15.06 -10.76
N VAL A 374 -14.54 -14.38 -11.37
CA VAL A 374 -13.99 -14.70 -12.69
C VAL A 374 -12.48 -14.90 -12.64
N ASP A 375 -12.05 -16.06 -13.11
CA ASP A 375 -10.64 -16.39 -13.18
C ASP A 375 -9.96 -15.70 -14.35
N THR A 376 -8.79 -15.14 -14.06
CA THR A 376 -8.01 -14.34 -14.99
C THR A 376 -6.56 -14.75 -15.07
N VAL A 377 -5.90 -14.41 -16.19
CA VAL A 377 -4.55 -14.90 -16.48
C VAL A 377 -3.47 -14.34 -15.55
N GLY A 378 -2.55 -15.22 -15.16
CA GLY A 378 -1.33 -14.89 -14.42
C GLY A 378 -0.09 -15.59 -14.99
N MET A 379 1.08 -15.07 -14.66
CA MET A 379 2.38 -15.66 -14.98
C MET A 379 3.25 -15.75 -13.73
N TYR A 380 4.01 -16.81 -13.63
CA TYR A 380 5.12 -16.94 -12.70
C TYR A 380 6.41 -17.16 -13.47
N ARG A 381 7.45 -16.43 -13.14
CA ARG A 381 8.76 -16.52 -13.77
C ARG A 381 9.70 -17.39 -12.92
N PRO A 382 9.96 -18.65 -13.32
CA PRO A 382 10.73 -19.58 -12.49
C PRO A 382 12.19 -19.18 -12.30
N SER A 383 12.73 -18.31 -13.16
CA SER A 383 14.11 -17.84 -13.07
C SER A 383 14.34 -16.78 -11.99
N SER A 384 13.28 -16.10 -11.55
CA SER A 384 13.38 -14.97 -10.60
C SER A 384 12.38 -15.05 -9.44
N GLY A 385 11.34 -15.88 -9.54
CA GLY A 385 10.26 -15.94 -8.54
C GLY A 385 9.25 -14.80 -8.66
N PHE A 386 9.26 -14.06 -9.76
CA PHE A 386 8.27 -13.01 -10.04
C PHE A 386 6.94 -13.62 -10.44
N VAL A 387 5.88 -13.00 -9.97
CA VAL A 387 4.49 -13.21 -10.35
C VAL A 387 4.02 -11.97 -11.11
N TYR A 388 3.23 -12.16 -12.16
CA TYR A 388 2.58 -11.13 -12.96
C TYR A 388 1.11 -11.51 -13.18
N LEU A 389 0.18 -10.85 -12.51
CA LEU A 389 -1.26 -11.15 -12.57
C LEU A 389 -1.99 -10.07 -13.37
N ARG A 390 -3.05 -10.48 -14.07
CA ARG A 390 -3.98 -9.58 -14.75
C ARG A 390 -5.38 -9.79 -14.25
N GLN A 391 -6.16 -8.72 -14.23
CA GLN A 391 -7.59 -8.75 -13.89
C GLN A 391 -8.47 -8.97 -15.12
N THR A 392 -7.88 -9.08 -16.32
CA THR A 392 -8.60 -9.25 -17.57
C THR A 392 -7.94 -10.27 -18.49
N ASN A 393 -8.76 -11.06 -19.17
CA ASN A 393 -8.37 -12.11 -20.12
C ASN A 393 -8.11 -11.52 -21.53
N ASP A 394 -7.15 -10.60 -21.64
CA ASP A 394 -6.72 -10.00 -22.91
C ASP A 394 -5.19 -9.85 -23.00
N PHE A 395 -4.68 -9.08 -23.97
CA PHE A 395 -3.25 -8.74 -24.08
C PHE A 395 -2.91 -7.48 -23.29
N GLY A 396 -1.70 -7.38 -22.71
CA GLY A 396 -1.33 -6.21 -21.91
C GLY A 396 -0.16 -6.44 -20.95
N ILE A 397 0.11 -5.45 -20.11
CA ILE A 397 1.03 -5.57 -18.98
C ILE A 397 0.28 -6.07 -17.74
N ALA A 398 1.02 -6.56 -16.75
CA ALA A 398 0.44 -7.03 -15.50
C ALA A 398 -0.22 -5.89 -14.72
N ASP A 399 -1.38 -6.16 -14.13
CA ASP A 399 -2.06 -5.27 -13.19
C ASP A 399 -1.42 -5.34 -11.80
N ARG A 400 -0.82 -6.48 -11.48
CA ARG A 400 -0.05 -6.72 -10.26
C ARG A 400 1.21 -7.51 -10.58
N ASP A 401 2.36 -7.05 -10.10
CA ASP A 401 3.59 -7.82 -10.12
C ASP A 401 4.27 -7.80 -8.75
N PHE A 402 4.82 -8.95 -8.36
CA PHE A 402 5.49 -9.12 -7.07
C PHE A 402 6.32 -10.40 -7.07
N TYR A 403 7.28 -10.52 -6.17
CA TYR A 403 7.97 -11.79 -5.92
C TYR A 403 7.17 -12.67 -4.97
N TYR A 404 7.02 -13.95 -5.26
CA TYR A 404 6.52 -14.93 -4.30
C TYR A 404 7.15 -16.30 -4.58
N GLY A 405 8.23 -16.59 -3.85
CA GLY A 405 9.05 -17.77 -4.05
C GLY A 405 10.48 -17.44 -4.47
N ILE A 406 11.25 -18.48 -4.76
CA ILE A 406 12.62 -18.40 -5.25
C ILE A 406 12.75 -19.17 -6.57
N PRO A 407 13.89 -19.05 -7.29
CA PRO A 407 14.05 -19.77 -8.53
C PRO A 407 13.86 -21.28 -8.39
N ASN A 408 13.13 -21.87 -9.34
CA ASN A 408 12.70 -23.28 -9.41
C ASN A 408 11.59 -23.73 -8.43
N ASP A 409 10.98 -22.82 -7.68
CA ASP A 409 9.71 -23.13 -7.01
C ASP A 409 8.60 -23.31 -8.07
N VAL A 410 7.61 -24.16 -7.78
CA VAL A 410 6.48 -24.46 -8.67
C VAL A 410 5.23 -23.80 -8.12
N PRO A 411 4.61 -22.86 -8.85
CA PRO A 411 3.47 -22.09 -8.35
C PRO A 411 2.16 -22.86 -8.58
N ILE A 412 1.17 -22.63 -7.71
CA ILE A 412 -0.24 -22.99 -7.88
C ILE A 412 -1.10 -21.86 -7.31
N ALA A 413 -2.31 -21.69 -7.83
CA ALA A 413 -3.27 -20.70 -7.36
C ALA A 413 -4.46 -21.39 -6.68
N GLY A 414 -5.13 -20.66 -5.79
CA GLY A 414 -6.34 -21.14 -5.12
C GLY A 414 -6.82 -20.26 -3.97
N ASP A 415 -8.08 -20.43 -3.57
CA ASP A 415 -8.75 -19.80 -2.42
C ASP A 415 -8.55 -20.65 -1.15
N TRP A 416 -7.41 -20.47 -0.50
CA TRP A 416 -7.05 -21.32 0.63
C TRP A 416 -7.83 -21.04 1.92
N ASP A 417 -8.58 -19.93 2.02
CA ASP A 417 -9.32 -19.56 3.23
C ASP A 417 -10.83 -19.38 3.06
N GLY A 418 -11.34 -19.53 1.85
CA GLY A 418 -12.76 -19.57 1.53
C GLY A 418 -13.39 -18.18 1.49
N ASP A 419 -12.62 -17.15 1.15
CA ASP A 419 -13.13 -15.79 0.99
C ASP A 419 -13.63 -15.49 -0.44
N GLY A 420 -13.46 -16.45 -1.35
CA GLY A 420 -13.81 -16.38 -2.77
C GLY A 420 -12.72 -15.75 -3.63
N CYS A 421 -11.54 -15.46 -3.08
CA CYS A 421 -10.43 -14.85 -3.81
C CYS A 421 -9.29 -15.85 -4.01
N ASP A 422 -8.78 -15.96 -5.23
CA ASP A 422 -7.59 -16.76 -5.46
C ASP A 422 -6.32 -16.02 -5.06
N THR A 423 -5.43 -16.81 -4.47
CA THR A 423 -4.12 -16.35 -4.05
C THR A 423 -3.05 -17.35 -4.50
N LEU A 424 -1.88 -17.38 -3.86
CA LEU A 424 -0.75 -18.18 -4.35
C LEU A 424 -0.18 -19.12 -3.31
N ALA A 425 0.15 -20.30 -3.78
CA ALA A 425 1.06 -21.20 -3.13
C ALA A 425 2.24 -21.53 -4.05
N ILE A 426 3.38 -21.81 -3.42
CA ILE A 426 4.51 -22.41 -4.10
C ILE A 426 4.85 -23.76 -3.47
N PHE A 427 5.12 -24.74 -4.31
CA PHE A 427 5.79 -25.96 -3.91
C PHE A 427 7.28 -25.79 -4.14
N ARG A 428 8.09 -26.05 -3.10
CA ARG A 428 9.54 -26.07 -3.18
C ARG A 428 10.04 -27.52 -3.23
N PRO A 429 10.43 -28.03 -4.42
CA PRO A 429 10.81 -29.43 -4.56
C PRO A 429 12.05 -29.81 -3.74
N SER A 430 12.99 -28.87 -3.55
CA SER A 430 14.21 -29.09 -2.78
C SER A 430 13.95 -29.34 -1.29
N GLU A 431 12.77 -28.96 -0.79
CA GLU A 431 12.37 -29.11 0.61
C GLU A 431 11.18 -30.05 0.80
N GLY A 432 10.46 -30.41 -0.28
CA GLY A 432 9.20 -31.14 -0.19
C GLY A 432 8.15 -30.36 0.60
N ARG A 433 8.13 -29.03 0.42
CA ARG A 433 7.35 -28.10 1.26
C ARG A 433 6.48 -27.20 0.40
N LEU A 434 5.23 -27.04 0.81
CA LEU A 434 4.33 -26.00 0.30
C LEU A 434 4.43 -24.75 1.16
N TYR A 435 4.34 -23.60 0.53
CA TYR A 435 4.27 -22.28 1.15
C TYR A 435 3.06 -21.55 0.54
N LEU A 436 2.01 -21.38 1.33
CA LEU A 436 0.72 -20.82 0.88
C LEU A 436 0.51 -19.44 1.51
N SER A 437 -0.06 -18.53 0.74
CA SER A 437 -0.35 -17.17 1.17
C SER A 437 -1.75 -16.81 0.74
N ASN A 438 -2.59 -16.42 1.70
CA ASN A 438 -3.94 -15.89 1.49
C ASN A 438 -3.91 -14.41 1.12
N THR A 439 -2.76 -13.92 0.66
CA THR A 439 -2.63 -12.55 0.19
C THR A 439 -1.61 -12.51 -0.92
N LEU A 440 -2.03 -11.97 -2.06
CA LEU A 440 -1.17 -11.70 -3.19
C LEU A 440 -0.18 -10.57 -2.85
N GLY A 441 1.12 -10.79 -3.04
CA GLY A 441 2.18 -9.80 -2.78
C GLY A 441 3.52 -10.41 -2.34
N THR A 442 4.57 -9.58 -2.27
CA THR A 442 5.89 -10.03 -1.79
C THR A 442 5.93 -10.16 -0.27
N ARG A 443 5.57 -11.35 0.18
CA ARG A 443 5.53 -11.71 1.60
C ARG A 443 5.90 -13.18 1.82
N PRO A 444 6.33 -13.54 3.05
CA PRO A 444 6.37 -14.93 3.45
C PRO A 444 4.98 -15.55 3.37
N ALA A 445 4.93 -16.84 3.09
CA ALA A 445 3.71 -17.63 3.22
C ALA A 445 3.09 -17.50 4.61
N ASP A 446 1.76 -17.45 4.66
CA ASP A 446 0.97 -17.47 5.90
C ASP A 446 1.12 -18.81 6.60
N PHE A 447 1.21 -19.89 5.83
CA PHE A 447 1.44 -21.22 6.35
C PHE A 447 2.29 -22.05 5.39
N SER A 448 3.08 -22.95 5.98
CA SER A 448 3.89 -23.88 5.22
C SER A 448 3.91 -25.24 5.89
N PHE A 449 3.87 -26.29 5.09
CA PHE A 449 3.90 -27.65 5.61
C PHE A 449 4.55 -28.59 4.60
N LEU A 450 5.05 -29.71 5.13
CA LEU A 450 5.63 -30.77 4.31
C LEU A 450 4.51 -31.58 3.68
N TYR A 451 4.46 -31.59 2.36
CA TYR A 451 3.54 -32.39 1.58
C TYR A 451 4.03 -32.42 0.12
N GLY A 452 4.11 -33.62 -0.46
CA GLY A 452 4.74 -33.86 -1.76
C GLY A 452 6.25 -34.16 -1.69
N ALA A 453 6.79 -34.67 -2.78
CA ALA A 453 8.21 -35.00 -2.96
C ALA A 453 8.80 -34.32 -4.20
N ALA A 454 10.14 -34.28 -4.27
CA ALA A 454 10.83 -33.73 -5.43
C ALA A 454 10.42 -34.46 -6.72
N GLY A 455 9.94 -33.71 -7.71
CA GLY A 455 9.45 -34.23 -8.99
C GLY A 455 7.95 -34.49 -9.02
N ASP A 456 7.24 -34.36 -7.89
CA ASP A 456 5.80 -34.37 -7.88
C ASP A 456 5.25 -33.05 -8.46
N GLN A 457 4.15 -33.13 -9.19
CA GLN A 457 3.50 -31.97 -9.81
C GLN A 457 2.30 -31.53 -8.95
N PRO A 458 2.31 -30.31 -8.37
CA PRO A 458 1.21 -29.82 -7.55
C PRO A 458 0.00 -29.39 -8.39
N PHE A 459 -1.19 -29.44 -7.79
CA PHE A 459 -2.43 -28.82 -8.26
C PHE A 459 -3.28 -28.40 -7.05
N ALA A 460 -4.24 -27.51 -7.25
CA ALA A 460 -5.13 -26.97 -6.22
C ALA A 460 -6.59 -27.24 -6.57
N GLY A 461 -7.47 -27.18 -5.57
CA GLY A 461 -8.93 -27.25 -5.73
C GLY A 461 -9.68 -27.62 -4.45
N ASP A 462 -10.99 -27.35 -4.42
CA ASP A 462 -11.94 -27.69 -3.36
C ASP A 462 -12.43 -29.13 -3.49
N PHE A 463 -11.62 -30.08 -3.03
CA PHE A 463 -11.89 -31.52 -3.22
C PHE A 463 -12.97 -32.10 -2.30
N ASP A 464 -13.50 -31.33 -1.34
CA ASP A 464 -14.61 -31.77 -0.47
C ASP A 464 -15.80 -30.81 -0.37
N GLY A 465 -15.84 -29.78 -1.22
CA GLY A 465 -16.98 -28.88 -1.39
C GLY A 465 -17.21 -27.99 -0.19
N ASP A 466 -16.17 -27.68 0.58
CA ASP A 466 -16.26 -26.83 1.77
C ASP A 466 -16.11 -25.33 1.47
N GLY A 467 -15.86 -25.00 0.21
CA GLY A 467 -15.64 -23.67 -0.33
C GLY A 467 -14.20 -23.20 -0.17
N LYS A 468 -13.23 -24.08 0.12
CA LYS A 468 -11.80 -23.75 0.22
C LYS A 468 -10.96 -24.68 -0.63
N ASP A 469 -9.97 -24.09 -1.26
CA ASP A 469 -8.98 -24.85 -1.98
C ASP A 469 -8.00 -25.55 -1.06
N SER A 470 -7.68 -26.76 -1.49
CA SER A 470 -6.69 -27.63 -0.88
C SER A 470 -5.65 -28.04 -1.91
N VAL A 471 -4.72 -28.93 -1.54
CA VAL A 471 -3.57 -29.24 -2.42
C VAL A 471 -3.48 -30.72 -2.74
N GLY A 472 -3.24 -31.00 -4.01
CA GLY A 472 -2.94 -32.32 -4.54
C GLY A 472 -1.59 -32.40 -5.24
N PHE A 473 -1.12 -33.62 -5.44
CA PHE A 473 0.09 -33.94 -6.19
C PHE A 473 -0.13 -35.11 -7.13
N ILE A 474 0.46 -35.00 -8.31
CA ILE A 474 0.79 -36.16 -9.14
C ILE A 474 2.19 -36.60 -8.76
N THR A 475 2.29 -37.79 -8.17
CA THR A 475 3.59 -38.35 -7.85
C THR A 475 4.35 -38.73 -9.11
N THR A 476 5.68 -38.77 -9.04
CA THR A 476 6.53 -39.33 -10.11
C THR A 476 6.15 -40.76 -10.56
N SER A 477 5.43 -41.51 -9.71
CA SER A 477 4.93 -42.84 -10.01
C SER A 477 3.56 -42.86 -10.72
N GLY A 478 2.96 -41.70 -10.97
CA GLY A 478 1.64 -41.58 -11.59
C GLY A 478 0.48 -41.88 -10.65
N VAL A 479 0.71 -41.82 -9.33
CA VAL A 479 -0.34 -41.82 -8.30
C VAL A 479 -0.76 -40.39 -8.06
N ILE A 480 -2.07 -40.13 -8.08
CA ILE A 480 -2.66 -38.87 -7.63
C ILE A 480 -2.94 -38.99 -6.14
N ILE A 481 -2.45 -38.03 -5.38
CA ILE A 481 -2.73 -37.88 -3.96
C ILE A 481 -3.28 -36.48 -3.71
N HIS A 482 -4.31 -36.36 -2.88
CA HIS A 482 -4.78 -35.05 -2.40
C HIS A 482 -5.09 -35.12 -0.91
N LYS A 483 -5.19 -33.94 -0.32
CA LYS A 483 -5.62 -33.76 1.05
C LYS A 483 -6.45 -32.49 1.16
N ASN A 484 -7.43 -32.50 2.05
CA ASN A 484 -8.35 -31.38 2.21
C ASN A 484 -7.86 -30.41 3.29
N GLN A 485 -7.15 -30.93 4.31
CA GLN A 485 -6.61 -30.09 5.37
C GLN A 485 -5.23 -29.52 4.99
N LEU A 486 -5.06 -28.19 5.04
CA LEU A 486 -3.77 -27.52 4.79
C LEU A 486 -2.77 -27.66 5.97
N SER A 487 -2.41 -28.90 6.33
CA SER A 487 -1.50 -29.23 7.42
C SER A 487 -0.70 -30.54 7.18
N PRO A 488 0.44 -30.77 7.88
CA PRO A 488 1.17 -32.03 7.73
C PRO A 488 0.32 -33.24 8.12
N GLY A 489 0.42 -34.34 7.38
CA GLY A 489 -0.32 -35.57 7.69
C GLY A 489 -0.46 -36.48 6.48
N PRO A 490 -1.19 -37.61 6.64
CA PRO A 490 -1.52 -38.48 5.51
C PRO A 490 -2.36 -37.74 4.46
N ASN A 491 -2.40 -38.31 3.25
CA ASN A 491 -3.32 -37.92 2.19
C ASN A 491 -4.72 -38.49 2.46
N ASP A 492 -5.76 -37.76 2.08
CA ASP A 492 -7.16 -38.17 2.22
C ASP A 492 -7.56 -39.11 1.07
N PHE A 493 -6.98 -38.90 -0.10
CA PHE A 493 -7.17 -39.75 -1.28
C PHE A 493 -5.83 -40.17 -1.90
N GLY A 494 -5.79 -41.36 -2.48
CA GLY A 494 -4.64 -41.87 -3.21
C GLY A 494 -5.05 -42.94 -4.22
N ALA A 495 -4.92 -42.65 -5.51
CA ALA A 495 -5.26 -43.59 -6.58
C ALA A 495 -4.22 -43.58 -7.70
N TYR A 496 -3.94 -44.78 -8.24
CA TYR A 496 -3.07 -44.92 -9.40
C TYR A 496 -3.80 -44.46 -10.66
N TYR A 497 -3.28 -43.41 -11.29
CA TYR A 497 -3.85 -42.79 -12.49
C TYR A 497 -3.26 -43.38 -13.79
N GLY A 498 -2.12 -44.06 -13.71
CA GLY A 498 -1.60 -44.94 -14.77
C GLY A 498 -0.97 -44.26 -15.98
N HIS A 499 -0.99 -42.93 -16.04
CA HIS A 499 -0.44 -42.15 -17.15
C HIS A 499 0.37 -40.95 -16.65
N THR A 500 1.68 -41.15 -16.49
CA THR A 500 2.63 -40.10 -16.06
C THR A 500 2.88 -39.02 -17.11
N THR A 501 2.37 -39.20 -18.32
CA THR A 501 2.53 -38.27 -19.45
C THR A 501 1.36 -37.31 -19.60
N HIS A 502 0.29 -37.48 -18.83
CA HIS A 502 -0.85 -36.56 -18.85
C HIS A 502 -0.58 -35.37 -17.94
N ARG A 503 -1.16 -34.22 -18.28
CA ARG A 503 -1.12 -33.03 -17.43
C ARG A 503 -2.48 -32.88 -16.78
N LEU A 504 -2.53 -32.72 -15.47
CA LEU A 504 -3.80 -32.65 -14.77
C LEU A 504 -4.13 -31.21 -14.40
N VAL A 505 -5.43 -30.95 -14.33
CA VAL A 505 -6.08 -29.76 -13.78
C VAL A 505 -7.18 -30.22 -12.84
N ALA A 506 -7.64 -29.35 -11.95
CA ALA A 506 -8.85 -29.58 -11.17
C ALA A 506 -9.85 -28.46 -11.50
N GLY A 507 -11.14 -28.76 -11.29
CA GLY A 507 -12.23 -27.80 -11.47
C GLY A 507 -13.59 -28.45 -11.24
N ASP A 508 -14.61 -27.62 -11.12
CA ASP A 508 -16.01 -27.98 -10.95
C ASP A 508 -16.68 -28.18 -12.31
N TRP A 509 -16.58 -29.40 -12.84
CA TRP A 509 -17.03 -29.71 -14.20
C TRP A 509 -18.56 -29.84 -14.34
N ASP A 510 -19.31 -29.97 -13.25
CA ASP A 510 -20.78 -30.14 -13.28
C ASP A 510 -21.59 -29.22 -12.38
N GLY A 511 -20.92 -28.25 -11.74
CA GLY A 511 -21.55 -27.16 -11.02
C GLY A 511 -22.03 -27.58 -9.64
N ASP A 512 -21.46 -28.62 -9.04
CA ASP A 512 -21.84 -29.11 -7.71
C ASP A 512 -21.02 -28.52 -6.57
N GLY A 513 -19.98 -27.74 -6.91
CA GLY A 513 -19.06 -27.09 -5.98
C GLY A 513 -17.94 -28.00 -5.47
N GLU A 514 -17.80 -29.24 -5.94
CA GLU A 514 -16.65 -30.09 -5.65
C GLU A 514 -15.70 -30.17 -6.84
N ASP A 515 -14.43 -29.78 -6.61
CA ASP A 515 -13.40 -29.89 -7.63
C ASP A 515 -12.97 -31.34 -7.83
N THR A 516 -12.91 -31.71 -9.11
CA THR A 516 -12.54 -33.04 -9.53
C THR A 516 -11.56 -32.99 -10.69
N LEU A 517 -11.04 -34.15 -11.08
CA LEU A 517 -9.88 -34.20 -11.96
C LEU A 517 -10.24 -33.92 -13.43
N GLY A 518 -9.40 -33.15 -14.12
CA GLY A 518 -9.26 -33.12 -15.57
C GLY A 518 -7.87 -33.59 -15.99
N ALA A 519 -7.77 -34.30 -17.11
CA ALA A 519 -6.52 -34.80 -17.64
C ALA A 519 -6.33 -34.57 -19.12
N TYR A 520 -5.30 -33.80 -19.39
CA TYR A 520 -4.83 -33.44 -20.71
C TYR A 520 -3.88 -34.50 -21.26
N GLN A 521 -4.25 -35.11 -22.38
CA GLN A 521 -3.55 -36.19 -23.05
C GLN A 521 -2.59 -35.65 -24.12
N PRO A 522 -1.49 -36.36 -24.42
CA PRO A 522 -0.54 -35.97 -25.46
C PRO A 522 -1.12 -35.92 -26.89
N ASP A 523 -2.30 -36.48 -27.12
CA ASP A 523 -3.01 -36.36 -28.41
C ASP A 523 -3.88 -35.10 -28.47
N GLY A 524 -3.79 -34.25 -27.45
CA GLY A 524 -4.53 -33.02 -27.31
C GLY A 524 -5.90 -33.20 -26.65
N THR A 525 -6.34 -34.42 -26.35
CA THR A 525 -7.66 -34.60 -25.72
C THR A 525 -7.62 -34.34 -24.22
N ILE A 526 -8.61 -33.63 -23.68
CA ILE A 526 -8.85 -33.57 -22.23
C ILE A 526 -10.00 -34.51 -21.86
N THR A 527 -9.81 -35.25 -20.77
CA THR A 527 -10.84 -36.07 -20.13
C THR A 527 -11.10 -35.51 -18.73
N VAL A 528 -12.35 -35.20 -18.39
CA VAL A 528 -12.76 -34.69 -17.06
C VAL A 528 -13.66 -35.71 -16.36
N TRP A 529 -13.52 -35.85 -15.05
CA TRP A 529 -14.27 -36.78 -14.21
C TRP A 529 -15.05 -36.01 -13.15
N ASN A 530 -16.37 -36.16 -13.09
CA ASN A 530 -17.21 -35.50 -12.07
C ASN A 530 -17.21 -36.21 -10.70
N ASN A 531 -16.24 -37.10 -10.45
CA ASN A 531 -16.03 -37.70 -9.14
C ASN A 531 -14.68 -38.42 -9.10
N TRP A 532 -14.20 -38.65 -7.89
CA TRP A 532 -12.94 -39.36 -7.62
C TRP A 532 -12.97 -40.87 -7.90
N SER A 533 -14.14 -41.43 -8.24
CA SER A 533 -14.19 -42.77 -8.83
C SER A 533 -13.88 -42.61 -10.32
N LEU A 534 -12.82 -43.24 -10.83
CA LEU A 534 -12.35 -43.11 -12.23
C LEU A 534 -13.33 -43.72 -13.27
N GLY A 535 -14.64 -43.54 -13.09
CA GLY A 535 -15.75 -43.92 -13.94
C GLY A 535 -16.08 -42.85 -14.98
N ALA A 536 -17.38 -42.67 -15.28
CA ALA A 536 -17.84 -41.90 -16.46
C ALA A 536 -17.18 -40.52 -16.56
N ALA A 537 -16.59 -40.24 -17.72
CA ALA A 537 -15.81 -39.04 -17.97
C ALA A 537 -16.28 -38.38 -19.28
N ALA A 538 -16.30 -37.05 -19.31
CA ALA A 538 -16.53 -36.27 -20.53
C ALA A 538 -15.18 -35.98 -21.21
N SER A 539 -15.16 -35.86 -22.54
CA SER A 539 -13.92 -35.57 -23.29
C SER A 539 -14.06 -34.45 -24.32
N ALA A 540 -13.00 -33.65 -24.48
CA ALA A 540 -12.87 -32.61 -25.49
C ALA A 540 -11.48 -32.68 -26.16
N THR A 541 -11.28 -32.08 -27.34
CA THR A 541 -9.99 -32.08 -28.07
C THR A 541 -9.42 -30.67 -28.15
N LEU A 542 -8.15 -30.54 -27.80
CA LEU A 542 -7.32 -29.32 -27.68
C LEU A 542 -5.93 -29.60 -28.33
N ASP A 543 -4.99 -28.65 -28.30
CA ASP A 543 -3.68 -28.77 -28.97
C ASP A 543 -2.53 -29.23 -28.04
N ALA A 544 -1.93 -30.39 -28.35
CA ALA A 544 -1.07 -31.20 -27.50
C ALA A 544 0.15 -30.50 -26.86
N ASP A 545 0.64 -29.44 -27.48
CA ASP A 545 1.85 -28.71 -27.04
C ASP A 545 1.55 -27.61 -26.00
N ARG A 546 0.31 -27.49 -25.52
CA ARG A 546 -0.14 -26.43 -24.61
C ARG A 546 -0.28 -26.89 -23.14
N LEU A 547 -0.23 -25.92 -22.23
CA LEU A 547 -0.45 -26.06 -20.80
C LEU A 547 -1.95 -25.88 -20.51
N PRO A 548 -2.67 -26.86 -19.95
CA PRO A 548 -4.06 -26.67 -19.57
C PRO A 548 -4.17 -25.77 -18.32
N VAL A 549 -5.19 -24.93 -18.29
CA VAL A 549 -5.70 -24.26 -17.08
C VAL A 549 -7.19 -24.53 -16.96
N ALA A 550 -7.74 -24.45 -15.76
CA ALA A 550 -9.16 -24.64 -15.49
C ALA A 550 -9.64 -23.56 -14.54
N GLY A 551 -10.88 -23.13 -14.73
CA GLY A 551 -11.52 -22.10 -13.94
C GLY A 551 -12.71 -21.48 -14.66
N ARG A 552 -13.38 -20.54 -13.99
CA ARG A 552 -14.54 -19.81 -14.46
C ARG A 552 -14.12 -18.59 -15.28
N THR A 553 -14.26 -18.66 -16.60
CA THR A 553 -13.93 -17.54 -17.50
C THR A 553 -15.06 -16.53 -17.71
N SER A 554 -16.26 -16.79 -17.15
CA SER A 554 -17.47 -15.99 -17.36
C SER A 554 -18.41 -16.07 -16.16
N ARG A 555 -19.17 -14.99 -15.91
CA ARG A 555 -20.10 -14.90 -14.77
C ARG A 555 -21.37 -15.72 -14.95
#